data_AF-A0A7W0NUM2-F1
#
_entry.id   AF-A0A7W0NUM2-F1
#
_cell.length_a   1.000
_cell.length_b   1.000
_cell.length_c   1.000
_cell.angle_alpha   90.00
_cell.angle_beta   90.00
_cell.angle_gamma   90.00
#
_symmetry.space_group_name_H-M   'P 1'
#
loop_
_entity.id
_entity.type
_entity.pdbx_description
1 polymer ?
#
loop_
_entity_poly.entity_id
_entity_poly.type
_entity_poly.pdbx_seq_one_letter_code
_entity_poly.pdbx_strand_id
1 'polypeptide(L)'
;QALKRAGIAFESMPKYFKGFNWSQDSVKIVTLHSCKGLEFPVAFVAGLQALPAKNEPEEDELRLLYVGMTRATDKLFLSTSGESSVVTRVKTAMRELESGLKAKVGSQLKRAA
;
A
#
# COMPACT_ATOMS: atom_id res chain seq x y z
N GLN A 1 -3.30 18.06 -2.10
CA GLN A 1 -2.93 19.39 -1.52
C GLN A 1 -1.67 19.33 -0.63
N ALA A 2 -1.42 18.26 0.14
CA ALA A 2 -0.24 18.17 1.03
C ALA A 2 1.12 18.30 0.31
N LEU A 3 1.36 17.52 -0.76
CA LEU A 3 2.61 17.55 -1.52
C LEU A 3 2.94 18.94 -2.08
N LYS A 4 1.92 19.61 -2.65
CA LYS A 4 2.05 20.99 -3.15
C LYS A 4 2.47 21.98 -2.05
N ARG A 5 1.88 21.87 -0.84
CA ARG A 5 2.26 22.73 0.30
C ARG A 5 3.67 22.46 0.81
N ALA A 6 4.13 21.22 0.70
CA ALA A 6 5.47 20.81 1.10
C ALA A 6 6.55 21.11 0.04
N GLY A 7 6.19 21.66 -1.13
CA GLY A 7 7.13 21.88 -2.22
C GLY A 7 7.67 20.59 -2.86
N ILE A 8 6.99 19.46 -2.65
CA ILE A 8 7.40 18.15 -3.17
C ILE A 8 6.85 18.01 -4.59
N ALA A 9 7.73 17.78 -5.56
CA ALA A 9 7.35 17.49 -6.94
C ALA A 9 6.52 16.21 -6.98
N PHE A 10 5.40 16.23 -7.71
CA PHE A 10 4.55 15.06 -7.89
C PHE A 10 3.92 15.04 -9.27
N GLU A 11 3.70 13.83 -9.78
CA GLU A 11 3.01 13.57 -11.04
C GLU A 11 1.83 12.64 -10.76
N SER A 12 0.64 13.05 -11.18
CA SER A 12 -0.55 12.20 -11.14
C SER A 12 -0.78 11.61 -12.52
N MET A 13 -0.89 10.29 -12.59
CA MET A 13 -1.12 9.61 -13.86
C MET A 13 -2.48 10.01 -14.46
N PRO A 14 -2.52 10.59 -15.67
CA PRO A 14 -3.76 10.85 -16.36
C PRO A 14 -4.40 9.54 -16.83
N LYS A 15 -5.68 9.59 -17.21
CA LYS A 15 -6.46 8.42 -17.66
C LYS A 15 -5.84 7.66 -18.85
N TYR A 16 -4.87 8.29 -19.53
CA TYR A 16 -4.08 7.72 -20.62
C TYR A 16 -2.59 7.83 -20.28
N PHE A 17 -1.80 6.78 -20.57
CA PHE A 17 -0.37 6.69 -20.22
C PHE A 17 0.56 7.72 -20.92
N LYS A 18 0.02 8.59 -21.80
CA LYS A 18 0.81 9.60 -22.51
C LYS A 18 1.15 10.77 -21.58
N GLY A 19 2.43 11.15 -21.57
CA GLY A 19 2.93 12.33 -20.87
C GLY A 19 3.33 12.12 -19.42
N PHE A 20 3.37 10.88 -18.94
CA PHE A 20 3.87 10.56 -17.60
C PHE A 20 5.38 10.28 -17.66
N ASN A 21 6.19 11.11 -17.00
CA ASN A 21 7.63 10.97 -17.06
C ASN A 21 8.14 10.07 -15.92
N TRP A 22 8.48 8.82 -16.24
CA TRP A 22 8.96 7.87 -15.25
C TRP A 22 10.37 8.18 -14.72
N SER A 23 11.18 8.93 -15.46
CA SER A 23 12.54 9.26 -15.04
C SER A 23 12.65 10.55 -14.24
N GLN A 24 11.59 11.38 -14.22
CA GLN A 24 11.57 12.59 -13.42
C GLN A 24 11.53 12.25 -11.92
N ASP A 25 12.40 12.89 -11.13
CA ASP A 25 12.40 12.76 -9.68
C ASP A 25 11.18 13.47 -9.09
N SER A 26 10.14 12.69 -8.79
CA SER A 26 8.86 13.17 -8.28
C SER A 26 8.08 12.03 -7.64
N VAL A 27 7.14 12.38 -6.75
CA VAL A 27 6.17 11.42 -6.22
C VAL A 27 5.21 10.99 -7.32
N LYS A 28 5.15 9.69 -7.59
CA LYS A 28 4.23 9.11 -8.58
C LYS A 28 2.89 8.77 -7.93
N ILE A 29 1.83 9.45 -8.35
CA ILE A 29 0.46 9.15 -7.91
C ILE A 29 -0.22 8.34 -9.01
N VAL A 30 -0.48 7.08 -8.70
CA VAL A 30 -1.07 6.10 -9.62
C VAL A 30 -2.24 5.38 -8.95
N THR A 31 -3.10 4.77 -9.76
CA THR A 31 -4.14 3.88 -9.25
C THR A 31 -3.56 2.48 -9.00
N LEU A 32 -4.21 1.68 -8.14
CA LEU A 32 -3.82 0.26 -7.97
C LEU A 32 -3.87 -0.50 -9.30
N HIS A 33 -4.80 -0.17 -10.19
CA HIS A 33 -4.90 -0.77 -11.51
C HIS A 33 -3.71 -0.43 -12.42
N SER A 34 -3.29 0.83 -12.42
CA SER A 34 -2.22 1.33 -13.29
C SER A 34 -0.82 1.06 -12.74
N CYS A 35 -0.68 0.59 -11.49
CA CYS A 35 0.62 0.29 -10.89
C CYS A 35 1.20 -1.08 -11.29
N LYS A 36 0.43 -1.90 -12.01
CA LYS A 36 0.86 -3.24 -12.47
C LYS A 36 2.16 -3.14 -13.27
N GLY A 37 3.16 -3.95 -12.89
CA GLY A 37 4.47 -3.97 -13.55
C GLY A 37 5.42 -2.84 -13.15
N LEU A 38 5.02 -1.96 -12.23
CA LEU A 38 5.87 -0.92 -11.67
C LEU A 38 6.41 -1.35 -10.30
N GLU A 39 7.55 -0.78 -9.90
CA GLU A 39 8.13 -1.02 -8.58
C GLU A 39 8.71 0.27 -8.02
N PHE A 40 8.60 0.44 -6.70
CA PHE A 40 9.05 1.63 -5.99
C PHE A 40 9.76 1.21 -4.70
N PRO A 41 10.89 1.85 -4.34
CA PRO A 41 11.53 1.64 -3.05
C PRO A 41 10.55 1.86 -1.89
N VAL A 42 9.74 2.91 -1.99
CA VAL A 42 8.73 3.24 -1.00
C VAL A 42 7.37 3.39 -1.69
N ALA A 43 6.35 2.67 -1.20
CA ALA A 43 4.99 2.81 -1.68
C ALA A 43 4.02 3.17 -0.56
N PHE A 44 3.09 4.08 -0.87
CA PHE A 44 1.96 4.44 -0.01
C PHE A 44 0.67 3.99 -0.68
N VAL A 45 -0.05 3.05 -0.09
CA VAL A 45 -1.43 2.73 -0.48
C VAL A 45 -2.35 3.51 0.44
N ALA A 46 -2.91 4.59 -0.10
CA ALA A 46 -3.75 5.50 0.66
C ALA A 46 -5.24 5.15 0.54
N GLY A 47 -5.98 5.33 1.64
CA GLY A 47 -7.44 5.28 1.63
C GLY A 47 -8.03 3.87 1.52
N LEU A 48 -7.49 2.90 2.26
CA LEU A 48 -7.96 1.50 2.23
C LEU A 48 -9.47 1.35 2.51
N GLN A 49 -10.09 2.27 3.26
CA GLN A 49 -11.53 2.24 3.51
C GLN A 49 -12.39 2.40 2.25
N ALA A 50 -11.81 2.88 1.14
CA ALA A 50 -12.49 2.95 -0.15
C ALA A 50 -12.63 1.59 -0.83
N LEU A 51 -11.98 0.55 -0.29
CA LEU A 51 -12.07 -0.83 -0.76
C LEU A 51 -13.05 -1.64 0.11
N PRO A 52 -13.91 -2.48 -0.48
CA PRO A 52 -14.11 -2.62 -1.92
C PRO A 52 -14.85 -1.43 -2.53
N ALA A 53 -14.57 -1.11 -3.79
CA ALA A 53 -15.35 -0.12 -4.51
C ALA A 53 -16.79 -0.62 -4.73
N LYS A 54 -17.71 0.32 -4.95
CA LYS A 54 -19.13 -0.02 -5.17
C LYS A 54 -19.28 -0.94 -6.39
N ASN A 55 -19.95 -2.08 -6.19
CA ASN A 55 -20.18 -3.14 -7.18
C ASN A 55 -18.93 -3.93 -7.60
N GLU A 56 -17.79 -3.76 -6.92
CA GLU A 56 -16.62 -4.59 -7.16
C GLU A 56 -16.57 -5.76 -6.15
N PRO A 57 -16.28 -7.00 -6.59
CA PRO A 57 -16.11 -8.13 -5.69
C PRO A 57 -14.95 -7.89 -4.72
N GLU A 58 -15.18 -8.11 -3.42
CA GLU A 58 -14.16 -7.87 -2.39
C GLU A 58 -12.87 -8.67 -2.64
N GLU A 59 -12.99 -9.93 -3.07
CA GLU A 59 -11.83 -10.78 -3.36
C GLU A 59 -10.99 -10.26 -4.52
N ASP A 60 -11.59 -9.58 -5.51
CA ASP A 60 -10.85 -8.99 -6.63
C ASP A 60 -10.13 -7.71 -6.19
N GLU A 61 -10.78 -6.88 -5.36
CA GLU A 61 -10.14 -5.70 -4.75
C GLU A 61 -9.02 -6.07 -3.78
N LEU A 62 -9.12 -7.20 -3.08
CA LEU A 62 -8.04 -7.72 -2.24
C LEU A 62 -6.86 -8.23 -3.06
N ARG A 63 -7.11 -8.92 -4.17
CA ARG A 63 -6.04 -9.30 -5.13
C ARG A 63 -5.38 -8.06 -5.69
N LEU A 64 -6.16 -7.04 -6.04
CA LEU A 64 -5.64 -5.77 -6.53
C LEU A 64 -4.81 -5.04 -5.47
N LEU A 65 -5.27 -5.01 -4.21
CA LEU A 65 -4.52 -4.49 -3.08
C LEU A 65 -3.20 -5.24 -2.90
N TYR A 66 -3.22 -6.57 -2.95
CA TYR A 66 -2.00 -7.40 -2.89
C TYR A 66 -1.01 -7.03 -4.01
N VAL A 67 -1.48 -6.88 -5.24
CA VAL A 67 -0.65 -6.41 -6.36
C VAL A 67 -0.04 -5.04 -6.06
N GLY A 68 -0.83 -4.10 -5.53
CA GLY A 68 -0.35 -2.78 -5.12
C GLY A 68 0.68 -2.81 -3.99
N MET A 69 0.45 -3.65 -2.97
CA MET A 69 1.37 -3.83 -1.83
C MET A 69 2.72 -4.38 -2.30
N THR A 70 2.73 -5.34 -3.22
CA THR A 70 3.96 -5.94 -3.76
C THR A 70 4.72 -5.03 -4.72
N ARG A 71 4.23 -3.81 -5.02
CA ARG A 71 5.02 -2.82 -5.77
C ARG A 71 6.07 -2.14 -4.88
N ALA A 72 5.93 -2.21 -3.55
CA ALA A 72 6.93 -1.73 -2.61
C ALA A 72 8.10 -2.71 -2.50
N THR A 73 9.33 -2.24 -2.67
CA THR A 73 10.53 -3.09 -2.57
C THR A 73 11.29 -2.94 -1.25
N ASP A 74 11.18 -1.80 -0.56
CA ASP A 74 11.77 -1.58 0.78
C ASP A 74 10.68 -1.27 1.82
N LYS A 75 9.89 -0.21 1.62
CA LYS A 75 8.88 0.24 2.61
C LYS A 75 7.50 0.35 2.02
N LEU A 76 6.55 -0.25 2.73
CA LEU A 76 5.12 -0.15 2.44
C LEU A 76 4.42 0.60 3.57
N PHE A 77 3.63 1.59 3.19
CA PHE A 77 2.74 2.31 4.09
C PHE A 77 1.30 2.14 3.64
N LEU A 78 0.44 1.69 4.55
CA LEU A 78 -1.00 1.56 4.33
C LEU A 78 -1.71 2.60 5.18
N SER A 79 -2.61 3.39 4.60
CA SER A 79 -3.40 4.38 5.35
C SER A 79 -4.90 4.17 5.18
N THR A 80 -5.62 4.44 6.27
CA THR A 80 -7.07 4.45 6.31
C THR A 80 -7.54 5.59 7.22
N SER A 81 -8.73 6.12 6.95
CA SER A 81 -9.42 7.09 7.81
C SER A 81 -10.81 6.62 8.25
N GLY A 82 -11.16 5.36 7.98
CA GLY A 82 -12.47 4.80 8.30
C GLY A 82 -12.44 3.28 8.37
N GLU A 83 -13.63 2.68 8.49
CA GLU A 83 -13.79 1.23 8.51
C GLU A 83 -14.31 0.72 7.16
N SER A 84 -13.86 -0.47 6.79
CA SER A 84 -14.39 -1.30 5.71
C SER A 84 -14.06 -2.76 6.00
N SER A 85 -14.64 -3.69 5.24
CA SER A 85 -14.29 -5.12 5.35
C SER A 85 -12.80 -5.34 5.05
N VAL A 86 -12.26 -4.69 4.02
CA VAL A 86 -10.83 -4.72 3.67
C VAL A 86 -9.95 -4.15 4.78
N VAL A 87 -10.31 -2.99 5.35
CA VAL A 87 -9.57 -2.41 6.49
C VAL A 87 -9.56 -3.37 7.68
N THR A 88 -10.69 -3.99 7.98
CA THR A 88 -10.81 -4.97 9.07
C THR A 88 -9.88 -6.16 8.84
N ARG A 89 -9.90 -6.74 7.63
CA ARG A 89 -9.04 -7.87 7.25
C ARG A 89 -7.55 -7.51 7.39
N VAL A 90 -7.14 -6.36 6.87
CA VAL A 90 -5.74 -5.90 6.98
C VAL A 90 -5.32 -5.69 8.43
N LYS A 91 -6.14 -5.01 9.25
CA LYS A 91 -5.84 -4.79 10.68
C LYS A 91 -5.72 -6.11 11.44
N THR A 92 -6.61 -7.08 11.18
CA THR A 92 -6.56 -8.40 11.81
C THR A 92 -5.28 -9.14 11.43
N ALA A 93 -4.95 -9.21 10.14
CA ALA A 93 -3.73 -9.86 9.66
C ALA A 93 -2.45 -9.23 10.25
N MET A 94 -2.40 -7.90 10.39
CA MET A 94 -1.26 -7.22 11.01
C MET A 94 -1.11 -7.58 12.50
N ARG A 95 -2.22 -7.64 13.27
CA ARG A 95 -2.20 -8.03 14.68
C ARG A 95 -1.71 -9.47 14.86
N GLU A 96 -2.20 -10.38 14.03
CA GLU A 96 -1.77 -11.78 14.03
C GLU A 96 -0.27 -11.89 13.74
N LEU A 97 0.21 -11.18 12.71
CA LEU A 97 1.64 -11.14 12.35
C LEU A 97 2.49 -10.60 13.50
N GLU A 98 2.10 -9.48 14.12
CA GLU A 98 2.80 -8.89 15.26
C GLU A 98 2.88 -9.84 16.45
N SER A 99 1.77 -10.53 16.76
CA SER A 99 1.74 -11.52 17.84
C SER A 99 2.68 -12.70 17.56
N GLY A 100 2.69 -13.20 16.32
CA GLY A 100 3.55 -14.30 15.90
C GLY A 100 5.03 -13.93 15.92
N LEU A 101 5.38 -12.71 15.48
CA LEU A 101 6.73 -12.17 15.55
C LEU A 101 7.22 -12.06 16.99
N LYS A 102 6.41 -11.50 17.90
CA LYS A 102 6.74 -11.40 19.33
C LYS A 102 6.98 -12.77 19.96
N ALA A 103 6.12 -13.75 19.66
CA ALA A 103 6.28 -15.11 20.15
C ALA A 103 7.58 -15.75 19.64
N LYS A 104 7.91 -15.58 18.35
CA LYS A 104 9.11 -16.14 17.74
C LYS A 104 10.39 -15.52 18.32
N VAL A 105 10.45 -14.19 18.41
CA VAL A 105 11.59 -13.46 19.01
C VAL A 105 11.79 -13.86 20.48
N GLY A 106 10.72 -13.91 21.27
CA GLY A 106 10.79 -14.33 22.67
C GLY A 106 11.30 -15.77 22.84
N SER A 107 10.92 -16.69 21.94
CA SER A 107 11.40 -18.07 21.97
C SER A 107 12.88 -18.22 21.57
N GLN A 108 13.38 -17.37 20.67
CA GLN A 108 14.79 -17.39 20.27
C GLN A 108 15.71 -16.83 21.37
N LEU A 109 15.29 -15.76 22.06
CA LEU A 109 16.03 -15.22 23.21
C LEU A 109 16.16 -16.23 24.35
N LYS A 110 15.11 -17.04 24.61
CA LYS A 110 15.15 -18.11 25.62
C LYS A 110 16.03 -19.31 25.24
N ARG A 111 16.37 -19.49 23.95
CA ARG A 111 17.26 -20.57 23.49
C ARG A 111 18.73 -20.15 23.41
N ALA A 112 19.00 -18.83 23.44
CA ALA A 112 20.33 -18.26 23.35
C ALA A 112 20.92 -17.85 24.72
N ALA A 113 20.12 -17.94 25.79
CA ALA A 113 20.50 -17.76 27.19
C ALA A 113 20.57 -19.12 27.89
#